data_AF-A0A842QDG4-F1
#
_entry.id   AF-A0A842QDG4-F1
#
_cell.length_a   1.000
_cell.length_b   1.000
_cell.length_c   1.000
_cell.angle_alpha   90.00
_cell.angle_beta   90.00
_cell.angle_gamma   90.00
#
_symmetry.space_group_name_H-M   'P 1'
#
loop_
_entity.id
_entity.type
_entity.pdbx_description
1 polymer ?
#
loop_
_entity_poly.entity_id
_entity_poly.type
_entity_poly.pdbx_seq_one_letter_code
_entity_poly.pdbx_strand_id
1 'polypeptide(L)'
;RILRRYCPGFKLHVKKKGGKRKPVKLEGDIKIRNGRYGLKIVIPDKYPYTMPRIRSSGWNPSDAPHRYSDGSLCIMQSKQWNISYSLALVVKKATLWIHKYLKWKRTRRWPGRAQD
;
A
#
# COMPACT_ATOMS: atom_id res chain seq x y z
N ARG A 1 -14.20 10.24 -5.41
CA ARG A 1 -14.93 9.48 -6.46
C ARG A 1 -14.14 8.25 -6.95
N ILE A 2 -12.84 8.37 -7.29
CA ILE A 2 -11.99 7.24 -7.76
C ILE A 2 -11.69 6.19 -6.67
N LEU A 3 -11.20 6.59 -5.48
CA LEU A 3 -10.88 5.64 -4.41
C LEU A 3 -12.08 4.77 -4.00
N ARG A 4 -13.26 5.36 -3.84
CA ARG A 4 -14.48 4.60 -3.50
C ARG A 4 -14.87 3.61 -4.60
N ARG A 5 -14.57 3.91 -5.87
CA ARG A 5 -14.87 3.04 -7.02
C ARG A 5 -13.88 1.87 -7.14
N TYR A 6 -12.59 2.13 -6.96
CA TYR A 6 -11.55 1.11 -7.19
C TYR A 6 -11.06 0.41 -5.91
N CYS A 7 -11.34 0.99 -4.74
CA CYS A 7 -10.91 0.49 -3.44
C CYS A 7 -12.06 0.61 -2.43
N PRO A 8 -13.22 -0.02 -2.66
CA PRO A 8 -14.42 0.17 -1.84
C PRO A 8 -14.24 -0.25 -0.36
N GLY A 9 -13.32 -1.18 -0.09
CA GLY A 9 -12.97 -1.60 1.27
C GLY A 9 -12.01 -0.66 2.02
N PHE A 10 -11.63 0.47 1.43
CA PHE A 10 -10.69 1.41 2.02
C PHE A 10 -11.34 2.72 2.45
N LYS A 11 -11.06 3.14 3.68
CA LYS A 11 -11.49 4.38 4.30
C LYS A 11 -10.38 5.43 4.22
N LEU A 12 -10.66 6.54 3.55
CA LEU A 12 -9.77 7.70 3.49
C LEU A 12 -9.99 8.59 4.71
N HIS A 13 -8.94 8.80 5.50
CA HIS A 13 -8.92 9.74 6.60
C HIS A 13 -8.31 11.06 6.14
N VAL A 14 -8.99 12.16 6.48
CA VAL A 14 -8.56 13.52 6.16
C VAL A 14 -8.46 14.34 7.43
N LYS A 15 -7.46 15.23 7.51
CA LYS A 15 -7.36 16.25 8.55
C LYS A 15 -7.68 17.63 7.96
N LYS A 16 -8.30 18.49 8.75
CA LYS A 16 -8.44 19.91 8.43
C LYS A 16 -7.18 20.63 8.93
N LYS A 17 -6.52 21.41 8.07
CA LYS A 17 -5.40 22.29 8.43
C LYS A 17 -5.54 23.58 7.62
N GLY A 18 -5.73 24.72 8.30
CA GLY A 18 -5.95 26.03 7.65
C GLY A 18 -7.13 26.03 6.67
N GLY A 19 -8.28 25.49 7.08
CA GLY A 19 -9.48 25.39 6.24
C GLY A 19 -9.44 24.32 5.14
N LYS A 20 -8.26 23.80 4.76
CA LYS A 20 -8.11 22.78 3.71
C LYS A 20 -8.18 21.36 4.29
N ARG A 21 -8.87 20.45 3.59
CA ARG A 21 -8.90 19.01 3.91
C ARG A 21 -7.72 18.33 3.23
N LYS A 22 -6.79 17.77 4.01
CA LYS A 22 -5.66 16.99 3.50
C LYS A 22 -5.81 15.51 3.83
N PRO A 23 -5.58 14.61 2.87
CA PRO A 23 -5.55 13.17 3.16
C PRO A 23 -4.31 12.84 3.99
N VAL A 24 -4.49 12.07 5.05
CA VAL A 24 -3.38 11.70 5.97
C VAL A 24 -3.17 10.20 6.04
N LYS A 25 -4.21 9.43 5.77
CA LYS A 25 -4.18 7.98 5.93
C LYS A 25 -5.27 7.33 5.10
N LEU A 26 -4.98 6.16 4.54
CA LEU A 26 -5.95 5.29 3.88
C LEU A 26 -5.80 3.89 4.48
N GLU A 27 -6.87 3.35 5.04
CA GLU A 27 -6.87 2.04 5.72
C GLU A 27 -7.98 1.16 5.16
N GLY A 28 -7.74 -0.14 5.07
CA GLY A 28 -8.71 -1.10 4.56
C GLY A 28 -8.11 -2.49 4.37
N ASP A 29 -8.95 -3.43 3.96
CA ASP A 29 -8.55 -4.81 3.75
C ASP A 29 -8.58 -5.19 2.27
N ILE A 30 -7.60 -6.00 1.87
CA ILE A 30 -7.62 -6.71 0.60
C ILE A 30 -8.09 -8.13 0.88
N LYS A 31 -9.22 -8.51 0.28
CA LYS A 31 -9.75 -9.89 0.34
C LYS A 31 -9.14 -10.70 -0.80
N ILE A 32 -8.39 -11.74 -0.45
CA ILE A 32 -7.90 -12.77 -1.37
C ILE A 32 -8.53 -14.09 -0.90
N ARG A 33 -8.70 -15.08 -1.81
CA ARG A 33 -9.48 -16.31 -1.59
C ARG A 33 -9.41 -16.90 -0.17
N ASN A 34 -8.22 -16.93 0.43
CA ASN A 34 -7.97 -17.58 1.72
C ASN A 34 -7.68 -16.60 2.88
N GLY A 35 -8.04 -15.32 2.78
CA GLY A 35 -7.85 -14.38 3.89
C GLY A 35 -8.09 -12.91 3.59
N ARG A 36 -8.11 -12.10 4.66
CA ARG A 36 -8.15 -10.63 4.59
C ARG A 36 -6.80 -10.08 5.03
N TYR A 37 -6.25 -9.16 4.25
CA TYR A 37 -4.96 -8.57 4.49
C TYR A 37 -5.13 -7.07 4.68
N GLY A 38 -5.12 -6.65 5.95
CA GLY A 38 -5.27 -5.25 6.32
C GLY A 38 -4.05 -4.44 5.90
N LEU A 39 -4.30 -3.25 5.36
CA LEU A 39 -3.27 -2.30 4.96
C LEU A 39 -3.51 -0.94 5.60
N LYS A 40 -2.41 -0.31 6.02
CA LYS A 40 -2.35 1.08 6.45
C LYS A 40 -1.42 1.85 5.53
N ILE A 41 -1.99 2.75 4.75
CA ILE A 41 -1.26 3.63 3.84
C ILE A 41 -1.13 5.00 4.51
N VAL A 42 0.09 5.34 4.90
CA VAL A 42 0.46 6.63 5.48
C VAL A 42 0.71 7.61 4.33
N ILE A 43 -0.06 8.69 4.31
CA ILE A 43 0.01 9.71 3.26
C ILE A 43 0.85 10.87 3.80
N PRO A 44 2.00 11.19 3.17
CA PRO A 44 2.90 12.23 3.67
C PRO A 44 2.29 13.62 3.47
N ASP A 45 2.70 14.57 4.30
CA ASP A 45 2.23 15.97 4.24
C ASP A 45 2.51 16.65 2.89
N LYS A 46 3.57 16.21 2.20
CA LYS A 46 3.99 16.68 0.88
C LYS A 46 3.35 15.90 -0.28
N TYR A 47 2.39 15.01 -0.05
CA TYR A 47 1.67 14.32 -1.14
C TYR A 47 1.02 15.34 -2.10
N PRO A 48 1.13 15.16 -3.44
CA PRO A 48 1.66 14.00 -4.15
C PRO A 48 3.16 14.05 -4.48
N TYR A 49 3.92 15.03 -4.02
CA TYR A 49 5.38 15.14 -4.27
C TYR A 49 6.22 14.12 -3.49
N THR A 50 5.61 13.38 -2.57
CA THR A 50 6.27 12.30 -1.83
C THR A 50 5.41 11.05 -1.85
N MET A 51 6.04 9.92 -2.11
CA MET A 51 5.38 8.62 -2.19
C MET A 51 4.77 8.22 -0.82
N PRO A 52 3.52 7.72 -0.79
CA PRO A 52 2.93 7.11 0.40
C PRO A 52 3.70 5.88 0.90
N ARG A 53 3.65 5.62 2.21
CA ARG A 53 4.21 4.40 2.83
C ARG A 53 3.10 3.42 3.15
N ILE A 54 3.30 2.13 2.89
CA ILE A 54 2.27 1.10 3.12
C ILE A 54 2.77 0.14 4.19
N ARG A 55 1.96 -0.15 5.20
CA ARG A 55 2.26 -1.12 6.25
C ARG A 55 1.17 -2.17 6.32
N SER A 56 1.54 -3.39 6.69
CA SER A 56 0.57 -4.42 7.05
C SER A 56 -0.16 -4.03 8.33
N SER A 57 -1.41 -4.47 8.46
CA SER A 57 -2.26 -4.29 9.63
C SER A 57 -2.95 -5.61 9.94
N GLY A 58 -2.71 -6.17 11.12
CA GLY A 58 -3.26 -7.48 11.50
C GLY A 58 -2.57 -8.70 10.88
N TRP A 59 -1.41 -8.52 10.25
CA TRP A 59 -0.55 -9.61 9.77
C TRP A 59 0.92 -9.16 9.68
N ASN A 60 1.84 -10.13 9.71
CA ASN A 60 3.28 -9.87 9.76
C ASN A 60 4.03 -10.49 8.56
N PRO A 61 4.56 -9.65 7.64
CA PRO A 61 5.46 -10.09 6.57
C PRO A 61 6.95 -9.87 6.91
N SER A 62 7.36 -9.97 8.18
CA SER A 62 8.71 -9.57 8.61
C SER A 62 9.85 -10.26 7.86
N ASP A 63 9.66 -11.51 7.45
CA ASP A 63 10.64 -12.33 6.74
C ASP A 63 10.52 -12.24 5.20
N ALA A 64 9.54 -11.51 4.69
CA ALA A 64 9.28 -11.40 3.26
C ALA A 64 10.28 -10.48 2.54
N PRO A 65 10.74 -10.85 1.33
CA PRO A 65 11.45 -9.97 0.43
C PRO A 65 10.66 -8.69 0.09
N HIS A 66 11.33 -7.71 -0.51
CA HIS A 66 10.73 -6.48 -1.01
C HIS A 66 9.99 -5.67 0.06
N ARG A 67 10.71 -5.39 1.15
CA ARG A 67 10.33 -4.45 2.20
C ARG A 67 11.40 -3.38 2.35
N TYR A 68 10.98 -2.22 2.82
CA TYR A 68 11.89 -1.18 3.28
C TYR A 68 12.42 -1.52 4.67
N SER A 69 13.53 -0.88 5.05
CA SER A 69 14.13 -1.03 6.39
C SER A 69 13.20 -0.59 7.53
N ASP A 70 12.29 0.35 7.27
CA ASP A 70 11.25 0.76 8.23
C ASP A 70 10.07 -0.24 8.33
N GLY A 71 10.19 -1.37 7.66
CA GLY A 71 9.22 -2.44 7.61
C GLY A 71 8.01 -2.21 6.69
N SER A 72 7.93 -1.05 6.01
CA SER A 72 6.90 -0.80 5.00
C SER A 72 7.07 -1.68 3.77
N LEU A 73 5.96 -1.97 3.09
CA LEU A 73 5.96 -2.75 1.84
C LEU A 73 6.63 -1.92 0.74
N CYS A 74 7.60 -2.51 0.05
CA CYS A 74 8.16 -1.90 -1.15
C CYS A 74 7.21 -2.23 -2.30
N ILE A 75 6.43 -1.27 -2.79
CA ILE A 75 5.60 -1.46 -4.01
C ILE A 75 6.22 -0.83 -5.27
N MET A 76 7.22 0.02 -5.06
CA MET A 76 8.10 0.64 -6.04
C MET A 76 9.18 1.40 -5.25
N GLN A 77 10.30 1.74 -5.90
CA GLN A 77 11.30 2.63 -5.32
C GLN A 77 10.80 4.08 -5.33
N SER A 78 11.19 4.90 -4.34
CA SER A 78 10.77 6.30 -4.26
C SER A 78 11.07 7.10 -5.53
N LYS A 79 12.18 6.81 -6.24
CA LYS A 79 12.54 7.47 -7.52
C LYS A 79 11.63 7.12 -8.70
N GLN A 80 10.84 6.04 -8.59
CA GLN A 80 9.87 5.63 -9.60
C GLN A 80 8.49 6.28 -9.37
N TRP A 81 8.32 6.97 -8.24
CA TRP A 81 7.07 7.67 -7.94
C TRP A 81 6.91 8.89 -8.85
N ASN A 82 5.72 9.05 -9.41
CA ASN A 82 5.35 10.23 -10.20
C ASN A 82 4.16 10.94 -9.54
N ILE A 83 4.14 12.28 -9.57
CA ILE A 83 3.09 13.10 -8.96
C ILE A 83 1.69 12.86 -9.57
N SER A 84 1.61 12.31 -10.79
CA SER A 84 0.35 11.92 -11.43
C SER A 84 -0.24 10.62 -10.87
N TYR A 85 0.54 9.84 -10.10
CA TYR A 85 0.09 8.58 -9.53
C TYR A 85 -0.86 8.80 -8.36
N SER A 86 -1.86 7.93 -8.28
CA SER A 86 -2.94 8.02 -7.30
C SER A 86 -2.78 7.01 -6.17
N LEU A 87 -3.45 7.27 -5.05
CA LEU A 87 -3.60 6.30 -3.96
C LEU A 87 -4.28 4.99 -4.43
N ALA A 88 -5.09 5.02 -5.49
CA ALA A 88 -5.68 3.80 -6.05
C ALA A 88 -4.62 2.91 -6.72
N LEU A 89 -3.61 3.50 -7.38
CA LEU A 89 -2.47 2.74 -7.91
C LEU A 89 -1.66 2.10 -6.77
N VAL A 90 -1.46 2.85 -5.68
CA VAL A 90 -0.78 2.35 -4.48
C VAL A 90 -1.47 1.10 -3.92
N VAL A 91 -2.80 1.14 -3.78
CA VAL A 91 -3.59 -0.02 -3.35
C VAL A 91 -3.45 -1.18 -4.33
N LYS A 92 -3.54 -0.94 -5.64
CA LYS A 92 -3.40 -2.00 -6.66
C LYS A 92 -2.03 -2.69 -6.60
N LYS A 93 -0.94 -1.93 -6.49
CA LYS A 93 0.41 -2.51 -6.37
C LYS A 93 0.59 -3.25 -5.05
N ALA A 94 0.02 -2.75 -3.96
CA ALA A 94 0.01 -3.46 -2.68
C ALA A 94 -0.77 -4.79 -2.77
N THR A 95 -1.88 -4.85 -3.51
CA THR A 95 -2.58 -6.11 -3.80
C THR A 95 -1.66 -7.10 -4.50
N LEU A 96 -0.94 -6.67 -5.54
CA LEU A 96 -0.03 -7.55 -6.28
C LEU A 96 1.15 -8.04 -5.41
N TRP A 97 1.69 -7.15 -4.58
CA TRP A 97 2.69 -7.50 -3.56
C TRP A 97 2.18 -8.61 -2.62
N ILE A 98 0.93 -8.51 -2.14
CA ILE A 98 0.33 -9.54 -1.27
C ILE A 98 0.18 -10.87 -2.03
N HIS A 99 -0.26 -10.87 -3.30
CA HIS A 99 -0.31 -12.10 -4.09
C HIS A 99 1.07 -12.77 -4.21
N LYS A 100 2.12 -11.97 -4.41
CA LYS A 100 3.51 -12.46 -4.44
C LYS A 100 3.96 -13.00 -3.08
N TYR A 101 3.66 -12.29 -2.01
CA TYR A 101 3.93 -12.72 -0.64
C TYR A 101 3.26 -14.06 -0.32
N LEU A 102 2.02 -14.29 -0.75
CA LEU A 102 1.33 -15.57 -0.52
C LEU A 102 1.97 -16.72 -1.29
N LYS A 103 2.43 -16.48 -2.52
CA LYS A 103 3.21 -17.48 -3.26
C LYS A 103 4.54 -17.74 -2.56
N TRP A 104 5.24 -16.68 -2.15
CA TRP A 104 6.51 -16.78 -1.45
C TRP A 104 6.38 -17.51 -0.10
N LYS A 105 5.33 -17.28 0.70
CA LYS A 105 5.09 -18.06 1.94
C LYS A 105 5.08 -19.56 1.67
N ARG A 106 4.45 -19.98 0.57
CA ARG A 106 4.31 -21.38 0.19
C ARG A 106 5.58 -21.97 -0.40
N THR A 107 6.31 -21.20 -1.21
CA THR A 107 7.41 -21.73 -2.05
C THR A 107 8.79 -21.24 -1.63
N ARG A 108 8.88 -20.31 -0.67
CA ARG A 108 10.07 -19.54 -0.27
C ARG A 108 10.81 -18.85 -1.42
N ARG A 109 10.16 -18.73 -2.58
CA ARG A 109 10.68 -18.09 -3.80
C ARG A 109 9.80 -16.93 -4.21
N TRP A 110 10.38 -15.73 -4.24
CA TRP A 110 9.64 -14.53 -4.64
C TRP A 110 9.31 -14.59 -6.14
N PRO A 111 8.06 -14.29 -6.55
CA PRO A 111 7.71 -14.33 -7.97
C PRO A 111 8.25 -13.12 -8.74
N GLY A 112 9.12 -13.38 -9.72
CA GLY A 112 9.74 -12.34 -10.54
C GLY A 112 10.85 -11.58 -9.83
N ARG A 113 11.41 -10.57 -10.51
CA ARG A 113 12.51 -9.74 -9.99
C ARG A 113 12.04 -8.49 -9.24
N ALA A 114 10.79 -8.09 -9.48
CA ALA A 114 10.22 -6.84 -8.97
C ALA A 114 9.30 -7.07 -7.76
N GLN A 115 9.11 -5.99 -7.02
CA GLN A 115 8.35 -5.94 -5.79
C GLN A 115 6.83 -6.06 -5.95
N ASP A 116 6.26 -5.53 -7.02
CA ASP A 116 4.83 -5.57 -7.31
C ASP A 116 4.60 -6.45 -8.52
#